data_AF-A0A374AHD8-F1
#
_entry.id   AF-A0A374AHD8-F1
#
_cell.length_a   1.000
_cell.length_b   1.000
_cell.length_c   1.000
_cell.angle_alpha   90.00
_cell.angle_beta   90.00
_cell.angle_gamma   90.00
#
_symmetry.space_group_name_H-M   'P 1'
#
loop_
_entity.id
_entity.type
_entity.pdbx_description
1 polymer ?
#
loop_
_entity_poly.entity_id
_entity_poly.type
_entity_poly.pdbx_seq_one_letter_code
_entity_poly.pdbx_strand_id
1 'polypeptide(L)'
;MKKLFLLVAAMFAAVSFSACSDDDDNKIDPNQIAGTWQITREVGYEIVPGEGKMEKDITYPIDDVNDDYGFYFTYTFNENGTGRYKSYYYYDNNRLDSNWSIEYTISNNQLLMYEEPEEGNPTSVYNIKELTKSKLVLLYKVDDSDGYKAEITTTFKKI
;
A
#
# COMPACT_ATOMS: atom_id res chain seq x y z
N MET A 1 8.61 -47.36 12.75
CA MET A 1 9.56 -47.26 11.61
C MET A 1 8.72 -46.90 10.40
N LYS A 2 8.89 -45.82 9.65
CA LYS A 2 10.02 -44.93 9.39
C LYS A 2 9.41 -43.56 9.06
N LYS A 3 9.91 -42.48 9.67
CA LYS A 3 9.50 -41.10 9.36
C LYS A 3 10.00 -40.76 7.95
N LEU A 4 9.14 -40.23 7.08
CA LEU A 4 9.59 -39.60 5.85
C LEU A 4 9.43 -38.09 6.03
N PHE A 5 10.53 -37.45 6.42
CA PHE A 5 10.71 -36.01 6.26
C PHE A 5 10.85 -35.75 4.77
N LEU A 6 9.89 -35.04 4.17
CA LEU A 6 10.08 -34.38 2.89
C LEU A 6 10.33 -32.90 3.18
N LEU A 7 11.61 -32.57 3.33
CA LEU A 7 12.13 -31.22 3.15
C LEU A 7 12.02 -30.90 1.67
N VAL A 8 11.05 -30.06 1.30
CA VAL A 8 11.08 -29.34 0.02
C VAL A 8 11.57 -27.93 0.33
N ALA A 9 12.89 -27.78 0.31
CA ALA A 9 13.51 -26.50 0.06
C ALA A 9 13.38 -26.24 -1.46
N ALA A 10 12.60 -25.25 -1.84
CA ALA A 10 12.50 -24.80 -3.22
C ALA A 10 12.63 -23.28 -3.28
N MET A 11 13.88 -22.86 -3.50
CA MET A 11 14.28 -21.75 -4.36
C MET A 11 13.43 -20.47 -4.26
N PHE A 12 13.78 -19.61 -3.31
CA PHE A 12 13.63 -18.18 -3.53
C PHE A 12 14.56 -17.80 -4.68
N ALA A 13 14.00 -17.61 -5.86
CA ALA A 13 14.64 -16.82 -6.88
C ALA A 13 14.87 -15.45 -6.25
N ALA A 14 16.12 -15.17 -5.89
CA ALA A 14 16.55 -13.85 -5.52
C ALA A 14 16.31 -12.96 -6.75
N VAL A 15 15.13 -12.34 -6.79
CA VAL A 15 14.92 -11.14 -7.58
C VAL A 15 15.90 -10.13 -7.01
N SER A 16 17.06 -10.04 -7.66
CA SER A 16 18.02 -8.99 -7.43
C SER A 16 17.35 -7.70 -7.86
N PHE A 17 16.56 -7.12 -6.95
CA PHE A 17 16.16 -5.73 -7.03
C PHE A 17 17.46 -4.94 -7.08
N SER A 18 17.85 -4.49 -8.27
CA SER A 18 18.83 -3.42 -8.39
C SER A 18 18.17 -2.16 -7.84
N ALA A 19 18.19 -2.06 -6.50
CA ALA A 19 17.95 -0.84 -5.76
C ALA A 19 19.13 0.09 -6.05
N CYS A 20 19.10 0.70 -7.24
CA CYS A 20 20.05 1.70 -7.64
C CYS A 20 19.39 3.06 -7.48
N SER A 21 19.53 3.63 -6.28
CA SER A 21 19.58 5.06 -6.01
C SER A 21 19.99 5.29 -4.55
N ASP A 22 21.24 4.98 -4.24
CA ASP A 22 22.25 5.97 -3.81
C ASP A 22 21.73 7.25 -3.10
N ASP A 23 20.98 7.12 -2.00
CA ASP A 23 20.80 8.21 -1.01
C ASP A 23 20.64 7.62 0.40
N ASP A 24 21.78 7.50 1.07
CA ASP A 24 22.02 6.76 2.32
C ASP A 24 21.57 7.49 3.61
N ASP A 25 20.69 8.51 3.53
CA ASP A 25 20.35 9.36 4.69
C ASP A 25 18.88 9.32 5.16
N ASN A 26 17.98 8.60 4.47
CA ASN A 26 16.56 8.50 4.85
C ASN A 26 16.21 7.13 5.45
N LYS A 27 16.88 6.74 6.54
CA LYS A 27 16.50 5.54 7.28
C LYS A 27 15.18 5.77 8.01
N ILE A 28 14.14 5.07 7.58
CA ILE A 28 12.83 5.13 8.20
C ILE A 28 12.85 4.32 9.51
N ASP A 29 12.20 4.84 10.55
CA ASP A 29 11.94 4.10 11.79
C ASP A 29 10.60 3.35 11.65
N PRO A 30 10.60 2.02 11.44
CA PRO A 30 9.38 1.25 11.21
C PRO A 30 8.41 1.31 12.39
N ASN A 31 8.91 1.59 13.60
CA ASN A 31 8.08 1.68 14.81
C ASN A 31 7.08 2.85 14.74
N GLN A 32 7.28 3.83 13.85
CA GLN A 32 6.38 4.97 13.71
C GLN A 32 5.11 4.65 12.91
N ILE A 33 5.08 3.52 12.18
CA ILE A 33 3.95 3.18 11.33
C ILE A 33 2.69 2.80 12.12
N ALA A 34 2.86 2.28 13.34
CA ALA A 34 1.73 1.81 14.14
C ALA A 34 0.73 2.95 14.40
N GLY A 35 -0.56 2.70 14.16
CA GLY A 35 -1.65 3.65 14.29
C GLY A 35 -2.58 3.66 13.08
N THR A 36 -3.57 4.56 13.13
CA THR A 36 -4.56 4.71 12.06
C THR A 36 -4.21 5.90 11.18
N TRP A 37 -4.21 5.65 9.87
CA TRP A 37 -3.80 6.57 8.83
C TRP A 37 -4.96 6.79 7.87
N GLN A 38 -5.39 8.02 7.71
CA GLN A 38 -6.43 8.41 6.77
C GLN A 38 -5.79 9.03 5.53
N ILE A 39 -6.26 8.63 4.36
CA ILE A 39 -5.85 9.22 3.08
C ILE A 39 -6.14 10.73 3.04
N THR A 40 -5.24 11.48 2.40
CA THR A 40 -5.34 12.94 2.21
C THR A 40 -5.07 13.38 0.78
N ARG A 41 -4.28 12.61 0.00
CA ARG A 41 -3.97 12.95 -1.38
C ARG A 41 -3.50 11.73 -2.18
N GLU A 42 -3.84 11.70 -3.46
CA GLU A 42 -3.25 10.80 -4.46
C GLU A 42 -2.77 11.60 -5.66
N VAL A 43 -1.53 11.34 -6.09
CA VAL A 43 -0.95 11.97 -7.28
C VAL A 43 -0.22 10.93 -8.10
N GLY A 44 -0.41 10.94 -9.41
CA GLY A 44 0.33 10.06 -10.29
C GLY A 44 -0.49 9.64 -11.49
N TYR A 45 -0.24 8.44 -11.98
CA TYR A 45 -1.00 7.89 -13.09
C TYR A 45 -1.11 6.37 -13.03
N GLU A 46 -2.07 5.88 -13.80
CA GLU A 46 -2.27 4.48 -14.11
C GLU A 46 -2.44 4.32 -15.62
N ILE A 47 -1.89 3.27 -16.20
CA ILE A 47 -2.06 2.88 -17.58
C ILE A 47 -2.70 1.50 -17.56
N VAL A 48 -3.96 1.44 -17.99
CA VAL A 48 -4.72 0.20 -18.06
C VAL A 48 -4.77 -0.26 -19.53
N PRO A 49 -4.41 -1.53 -19.82
CA PRO A 49 -4.51 -2.09 -21.15
C PRO A 49 -5.92 -1.94 -21.73
N GLY A 50 -6.05 -1.24 -22.86
CA GLY A 50 -7.33 -1.01 -23.54
C GLY A 50 -8.09 0.25 -23.10
N GLU A 51 -7.79 0.81 -21.93
CA GLU A 51 -8.44 2.06 -21.45
C GLU A 51 -7.52 3.28 -21.60
N GLY A 52 -6.20 3.07 -21.59
CA GLY A 52 -5.19 4.12 -21.76
C GLY A 52 -4.68 4.67 -20.44
N LYS A 53 -4.18 5.91 -20.46
CA LYS A 53 -3.58 6.57 -19.30
C LYS A 53 -4.63 7.39 -18.55
N MET A 54 -4.75 7.14 -17.25
CA MET A 54 -5.55 7.90 -16.29
C MET A 54 -4.62 8.66 -15.35
N GLU A 55 -4.70 9.99 -15.36
CA GLU A 55 -3.97 10.85 -14.41
C GLU A 55 -4.76 10.96 -13.10
N LYS A 56 -4.05 11.00 -11.97
CA LYS A 56 -4.60 11.22 -10.63
C LYS A 56 -4.00 12.49 -10.03
N ASP A 57 -4.85 13.39 -9.57
CA ASP A 57 -4.50 14.50 -8.66
C ASP A 57 -5.72 14.77 -7.77
N ILE A 58 -5.90 13.91 -6.77
CA ILE A 58 -7.09 13.88 -5.90
C ILE A 58 -6.68 14.33 -4.51
N THR A 59 -7.43 15.26 -3.91
CA THR A 59 -7.24 15.71 -2.53
C THR A 59 -8.47 15.35 -1.69
N TYR A 60 -8.24 14.87 -0.46
CA TYR A 60 -9.29 14.42 0.45
C TYR A 60 -9.42 15.34 1.69
N PRO A 61 -10.63 15.57 2.22
CA PRO A 61 -11.93 15.10 1.69
C PRO A 61 -12.21 15.72 0.32
N ILE A 62 -12.96 15.01 -0.50
CA ILE A 62 -13.33 15.49 -1.82
C ILE A 62 -14.37 16.60 -1.63
N ASP A 63 -14.03 17.80 -2.07
CA ASP A 63 -14.91 18.97 -1.97
C ASP A 63 -15.96 19.00 -3.11
N ASP A 64 -15.80 18.18 -4.16
CA ASP A 64 -16.72 18.11 -5.30
C ASP A 64 -17.67 16.91 -5.22
N VAL A 65 -18.94 17.21 -4.96
CA VAL A 65 -20.07 16.27 -4.96
C VAL A 65 -20.29 15.53 -6.29
N ASN A 66 -19.63 15.93 -7.38
CA ASN A 66 -19.72 15.29 -8.69
C ASN A 66 -18.48 14.46 -9.08
N ASP A 67 -17.49 14.36 -8.19
CA ASP A 67 -16.39 13.43 -8.39
C ASP A 67 -16.88 12.01 -8.07
N ASP A 68 -16.70 11.08 -9.01
CA ASP A 68 -17.15 9.68 -8.91
C ASP A 68 -16.49 8.94 -7.72
N TYR A 69 -15.43 9.51 -7.15
CA TYR A 69 -14.65 8.96 -6.04
C TYR A 69 -15.17 9.32 -4.64
N GLY A 70 -16.49 9.40 -4.42
CA GLY A 70 -17.16 9.82 -3.17
C GLY A 70 -16.88 9.01 -1.88
N PHE A 71 -15.75 8.32 -1.78
CA PHE A 71 -15.26 7.59 -0.61
C PHE A 71 -13.87 8.05 -0.16
N TYR A 72 -13.51 7.75 1.08
CA TYR A 72 -12.13 7.77 1.56
C TYR A 72 -11.82 6.48 2.30
N PHE A 73 -10.55 6.21 2.55
CA PHE A 73 -10.14 5.03 3.29
C PHE A 73 -9.09 5.30 4.36
N THR A 74 -8.97 4.34 5.27
CA THR A 74 -8.00 4.32 6.35
C THR A 74 -7.28 2.98 6.40
N TYR A 75 -6.00 3.03 6.74
CA TYR A 75 -5.24 1.86 7.18
C TYR A 75 -4.94 1.97 8.68
N THR A 76 -5.26 0.94 9.45
CA THR A 76 -4.75 0.77 10.81
C THR A 76 -3.64 -0.26 10.80
N PHE A 77 -2.43 0.11 11.24
CA PHE A 77 -1.30 -0.78 11.41
C PHE A 77 -1.06 -1.05 12.90
N ASN A 78 -1.06 -2.32 13.30
CA ASN A 78 -0.77 -2.75 14.67
C ASN A 78 0.70 -3.16 14.79
N GLU A 79 1.30 -2.97 15.96
CA GLU A 79 2.72 -3.29 16.23
C GLU A 79 3.10 -4.75 15.94
N ASN A 80 2.13 -5.67 15.93
CA ASN A 80 2.34 -7.09 15.66
C ASN A 80 2.34 -7.46 14.15
N GLY A 81 2.32 -6.49 13.24
CA GLY A 81 2.29 -6.73 11.79
C GLY A 81 0.91 -7.04 11.21
N THR A 82 -0.15 -6.93 12.01
CA THR A 82 -1.54 -7.03 11.52
C THR A 82 -2.16 -5.65 11.37
N GLY A 83 -3.29 -5.55 10.70
CA GLY A 83 -3.97 -4.29 10.52
C GLY A 83 -5.39 -4.43 9.99
N ARG A 84 -5.99 -3.29 9.64
CA ARG A 84 -7.25 -3.23 8.92
C ARG A 84 -7.25 -2.15 7.85
N TYR A 85 -7.90 -2.45 6.74
CA TYR A 85 -8.40 -1.47 5.80
C TYR A 85 -9.86 -1.14 6.12
N LYS A 86 -10.24 0.12 5.96
CA LYS A 86 -11.66 0.54 5.94
C LYS A 86 -11.88 1.63 4.91
N SER A 87 -12.97 1.55 4.15
CA SER A 87 -13.46 2.62 3.29
C SER A 87 -14.81 3.16 3.77
N TYR A 88 -15.09 4.42 3.46
CA TYR A 88 -16.27 5.15 3.92
C TYR A 88 -16.80 6.06 2.82
N TYR A 89 -18.11 6.09 2.61
CA TYR A 89 -18.75 7.05 1.69
C TYR A 89 -18.95 8.41 2.37
N TYR A 90 -18.34 9.47 1.84
CA TYR A 90 -18.46 10.82 2.40
C TYR A 90 -19.92 11.31 2.42
N TYR A 91 -20.60 11.14 1.28
CA TYR A 91 -21.95 11.69 1.08
C TYR A 91 -23.05 10.93 1.81
N ASP A 92 -22.71 9.78 2.40
CA ASP A 92 -23.63 8.95 3.18
C ASP A 92 -23.23 8.93 4.66
N ASN A 93 -23.00 10.12 5.24
CA ASN A 93 -22.63 10.31 6.64
C ASN A 93 -21.44 9.44 7.08
N ASN A 94 -20.42 9.28 6.23
CA ASN A 94 -19.28 8.39 6.45
C ASN A 94 -19.72 6.93 6.70
N ARG A 95 -20.74 6.44 5.97
CA ARG A 95 -21.16 5.03 6.03
C ARG A 95 -19.98 4.15 5.65
N LEU A 96 -19.71 3.16 6.51
CA LEU A 96 -18.72 2.12 6.24
C LEU A 96 -19.12 1.36 4.96
N ASP A 97 -18.20 1.31 4.01
CA ASP A 97 -18.37 0.59 2.75
C ASP A 97 -17.67 -0.77 2.84
N SER A 98 -16.34 -0.74 2.99
CA SER A 98 -15.53 -1.95 3.03
C SER A 98 -14.68 -2.02 4.29
N ASN A 99 -14.36 -3.25 4.71
CA ASN A 99 -13.67 -3.49 5.98
C ASN A 99 -13.03 -4.89 6.06
N TRP A 100 -11.75 -5.01 5.72
CA TRP A 100 -11.01 -6.28 5.79
C TRP A 100 -9.74 -6.18 6.64
N SER A 101 -9.24 -7.35 7.01
CA SER A 101 -7.96 -7.48 7.71
C SER A 101 -6.81 -7.38 6.71
N ILE A 102 -5.71 -6.79 7.15
CA ILE A 102 -4.44 -6.81 6.40
C ILE A 102 -3.35 -7.37 7.28
N GLU A 103 -2.33 -7.94 6.66
CA GLU A 103 -1.03 -8.16 7.28
C GLU A 103 0.01 -7.29 6.56
N TYR A 104 1.09 -6.95 7.26
CA TYR A 104 2.14 -6.14 6.67
C TYR A 104 3.52 -6.43 7.26
N THR A 105 4.53 -6.15 6.45
CA THR A 105 5.93 -6.11 6.90
C THR A 105 6.62 -4.87 6.36
N ILE A 106 7.62 -4.38 7.09
CA ILE A 106 8.49 -3.28 6.64
C ILE A 106 9.92 -3.78 6.57
N SER A 107 10.54 -3.59 5.42
CA SER A 107 11.96 -3.90 5.20
C SER A 107 12.51 -2.98 4.12
N ASN A 108 13.75 -2.51 4.27
CA ASN A 108 14.44 -1.69 3.26
C ASN A 108 13.61 -0.50 2.74
N ASN A 109 12.98 0.25 3.64
CA ASN A 109 12.07 1.37 3.32
C ASN A 109 10.88 0.97 2.43
N GLN A 110 10.52 -0.31 2.38
CA GLN A 110 9.34 -0.81 1.69
C GLN A 110 8.30 -1.30 2.69
N LEU A 111 7.03 -1.06 2.38
CA LEU A 111 5.87 -1.62 3.06
C LEU A 111 5.29 -2.69 2.14
N LEU A 112 5.33 -3.95 2.59
CA LEU A 112 4.69 -5.08 1.92
C LEU A 112 3.34 -5.29 2.60
N MET A 113 2.25 -5.24 1.84
CA MET A 113 0.90 -5.46 2.34
C MET A 113 0.31 -6.73 1.76
N TYR A 114 -0.38 -7.48 2.61
CA TYR A 114 -1.10 -8.70 2.30
C TYR A 114 -2.57 -8.44 2.62
N GLU A 115 -3.30 -7.99 1.62
CA GLU A 115 -4.75 -7.84 1.68
C GLU A 115 -5.39 -9.16 1.28
N GLU A 116 -6.36 -9.65 2.06
CA GLU A 116 -6.98 -10.98 1.89
C GLU A 116 -5.93 -12.11 1.82
N PRO A 117 -5.23 -12.39 2.94
CA PRO A 117 -4.00 -13.18 2.98
C PRO A 117 -4.26 -14.68 2.75
N GLU A 118 -4.50 -15.09 1.50
CA GLU A 118 -4.62 -16.50 1.13
C GLU A 118 -3.41 -17.00 0.31
N GLU A 119 -2.61 -16.10 -0.30
CA GLU A 119 -1.64 -16.50 -1.34
C GLU A 119 -0.16 -16.18 -1.07
N GLY A 120 0.28 -15.98 0.18
CA GLY A 120 1.70 -15.94 0.59
C GLY A 120 2.60 -14.82 0.00
N ASN A 121 2.16 -14.17 -1.09
CA ASN A 121 2.79 -13.04 -1.74
C ASN A 121 2.05 -11.75 -1.33
N PRO A 122 2.75 -10.60 -1.25
CA PRO A 122 2.11 -9.33 -0.95
C PRO A 122 1.21 -8.91 -2.12
N THR A 123 -0.01 -8.50 -1.79
CA THR A 123 -0.97 -7.88 -2.73
C THR A 123 -0.46 -6.53 -3.23
N SER A 124 0.35 -5.83 -2.43
CA SER A 124 0.96 -4.55 -2.81
C SER A 124 2.30 -4.33 -2.14
N VAL A 125 3.23 -3.72 -2.87
CA VAL A 125 4.54 -3.29 -2.37
C VAL A 125 4.67 -1.79 -2.59
N TYR A 126 4.85 -1.05 -1.50
CA TYR A 126 5.02 0.40 -1.52
C TYR A 126 6.44 0.78 -1.11
N ASN A 127 7.02 1.76 -1.80
CA ASN A 127 8.18 2.46 -1.28
C ASN A 127 7.71 3.54 -0.31
N ILE A 128 8.19 3.50 0.93
CA ILE A 128 7.87 4.53 1.92
C ILE A 128 8.77 5.74 1.63
N LYS A 129 8.17 6.86 1.23
CA LYS A 129 8.88 8.10 0.91
C LYS A 129 9.05 9.01 2.12
N GLU A 130 8.09 8.95 3.04
CA GLU A 130 8.13 9.70 4.29
C GLU A 130 7.32 8.95 5.34
N LEU A 131 7.87 8.84 6.55
CA LEU A 131 7.15 8.36 7.72
C LEU A 131 7.56 9.21 8.92
N THR A 132 6.59 9.90 9.49
CA THR A 132 6.75 10.71 10.71
C THR A 132 5.65 10.34 11.70
N LYS A 133 5.57 11.05 12.84
CA LYS A 133 4.48 10.86 13.81
C LYS A 133 3.09 11.19 13.27
N SER A 134 2.98 11.98 12.22
CA SER A 134 1.69 12.50 11.73
C SER A 134 1.47 12.39 10.22
N LYS A 135 2.51 12.01 9.46
CA LYS A 135 2.46 11.92 7.99
C LYS A 135 3.11 10.63 7.51
N LEU A 136 2.43 9.97 6.58
CA LEU A 136 2.90 8.78 5.87
C LEU A 136 2.75 9.05 4.37
N VAL A 137 3.80 8.83 3.59
CA VAL A 137 3.79 8.96 2.13
C VAL A 137 4.29 7.65 1.53
N LEU A 138 3.43 7.03 0.72
CA LEU A 138 3.69 5.77 0.04
C LEU A 138 3.76 6.00 -1.47
N LEU A 139 4.72 5.38 -2.14
CA LEU A 139 4.79 5.30 -3.59
C LEU A 139 4.53 3.86 -4.03
N TYR A 140 3.42 3.65 -4.75
CA TYR A 140 3.17 2.45 -5.53
C TYR A 140 3.74 2.63 -6.93
N LYS A 141 4.55 1.66 -7.38
CA LYS A 141 5.11 1.65 -8.73
C LYS A 141 5.12 0.23 -9.28
N VAL A 142 4.56 0.07 -10.47
CA VAL A 142 4.42 -1.21 -11.16
C VAL A 142 4.53 -1.02 -12.67
N ASP A 143 5.14 -1.99 -13.34
CA ASP A 143 5.25 -2.08 -14.79
C ASP A 143 5.19 -3.56 -15.13
N ASP A 144 3.97 -4.05 -15.30
CA ASP A 144 3.70 -5.47 -15.52
C ASP A 144 3.80 -5.82 -17.01
N SER A 145 4.16 -7.06 -17.30
CA SER A 145 4.31 -7.56 -18.67
C SER A 145 3.05 -7.43 -19.52
N ASP A 146 1.88 -7.40 -18.86
CA ASP A 146 0.57 -7.37 -19.50
C ASP A 146 0.15 -5.95 -19.89
N GLY A 147 1.04 -4.97 -19.70
CA GLY A 147 0.87 -3.58 -20.11
C GLY A 147 0.25 -2.68 -19.04
N TYR A 148 -0.08 -3.24 -17.87
CA TYR A 148 -0.48 -2.45 -16.71
C TYR A 148 0.74 -1.70 -16.14
N LYS A 149 0.61 -0.39 -15.98
CA LYS A 149 1.65 0.43 -15.34
C LYS A 149 1.02 1.42 -14.39
N ALA A 150 1.60 1.61 -13.22
CA ALA A 150 1.18 2.68 -12.34
C ALA A 150 2.39 3.31 -11.66
N GLU A 151 2.31 4.60 -11.40
CA GLU A 151 3.19 5.31 -10.50
C GLU A 151 2.32 6.30 -9.71
N ILE A 152 1.96 5.92 -8.49
CA ILE A 152 0.99 6.65 -7.65
C ILE A 152 1.61 6.92 -6.28
N THR A 153 1.64 8.19 -5.89
CA THR A 153 2.02 8.63 -4.56
C THR A 153 0.78 8.93 -3.73
N THR A 154 0.61 8.21 -2.64
CA THR A 154 -0.52 8.36 -1.71
C THR A 154 -0.01 8.95 -0.39
N THR A 155 -0.65 10.03 0.06
CA THR A 155 -0.32 10.73 1.30
C THR A 155 -1.41 10.50 2.34
N PHE A 156 -0.99 10.20 3.56
CA PHE A 156 -1.86 9.95 4.71
C PHE A 156 -1.51 10.85 5.88
N LYS A 157 -2.54 11.16 6.68
CA LYS A 157 -2.40 11.75 8.01
C LYS A 157 -2.76 10.74 9.09
N LYS A 158 -2.10 10.81 10.24
CA LYS A 158 -2.47 10.01 11.41
C LYS A 158 -3.73 10.57 12.07
N ILE A 159 -4.65 9.71 12.52
CA ILE A 159 -5.90 10.08 13.21
C ILE A 159 -6.06 9.37 14.55
#